data_AF-A0ABD0RCQ7-F1
#
_entry.id   AF-A0ABD0RCQ7-F1
#
_cell.length_a   1.000
_cell.length_b   1.000
_cell.length_c   1.000
_cell.angle_alpha   90.00
_cell.angle_beta   90.00
_cell.angle_gamma   90.00
#
_symmetry.space_group_name_H-M   'P 1'
#
loop_
_entity.id
_entity.type
_entity.pdbx_description
1 polymer ?
#
loop_
_entity_poly.entity_id
_entity_poly.type
_entity_poly.pdbx_seq_one_letter_code
_entity_poly.pdbx_strand_id
1 'polypeptide(L)' 'GKPIPEVVEAYKAVGAELNVMPFCSQFIPMNVIDSPKHGSIIYHPSILPKHRGASAIN' A
#
# COMPACT_ATOMS: atom_id res chain seq x y z
N GLY A 1 -1.57 -0.91 -14.39
CA GLY A 1 -1.24 0.34 -15.11
C GLY A 1 0.21 0.69 -14.88
N LYS A 2 0.81 1.56 -15.70
CA LYS A 2 2.17 2.08 -15.43
C LYS A 2 2.09 3.16 -14.35
N PRO A 3 3.03 3.22 -13.39
CA PRO A 3 3.09 4.31 -12.41
C PRO A 3 3.29 5.66 -13.11
N ILE A 4 2.71 6.73 -12.59
CA ILE A 4 2.95 8.10 -13.05
C ILE A 4 4.28 8.56 -12.42
N PRO A 5 5.35 8.80 -13.20
CA PRO A 5 6.68 9.06 -12.63
C PRO A 5 6.72 10.24 -11.67
N GLU A 6 6.02 11.33 -12.00
CA GLU A 6 5.93 12.52 -11.15
C GLU A 6 5.36 12.21 -9.75
N VAL A 7 4.33 11.36 -9.67
CA VAL A 7 3.71 10.97 -8.39
C VAL A 7 4.66 10.10 -7.57
N VAL A 8 5.42 9.22 -8.22
CA VAL A 8 6.41 8.37 -7.54
C VAL A 8 7.54 9.22 -6.95
N GLU A 9 8.04 10.21 -7.69
CA GLU A 9 9.09 11.10 -7.20
C GLU A 9 8.60 12.03 -6.09
N ALA A 10 7.37 12.56 -6.21
CA ALA A 10 6.73 13.32 -5.14
C ALA A 10 6.59 12.49 -3.86
N TYR A 11 6.22 11.21 -3.98
CA TYR A 11 6.16 10.29 -2.85
C TYR A 11 7.55 10.04 -2.23
N LYS A 12 8.59 9.76 -3.03
CA LYS A 12 9.95 9.53 -2.52
C LYS A 12 10.50 10.75 -1.77
N ALA A 13 10.18 11.95 -2.22
CA ALA A 13 10.61 13.20 -1.58
C ALA A 13 10.04 13.39 -0.16
N VAL A 14 8.97 12.67 0.21
CA VAL A 14 8.44 12.65 1.59
C VAL A 14 9.42 12.01 2.57
N GLY A 15 10.30 11.10 2.10
CA GLY A 15 11.25 10.40 2.96
C GLY A 15 10.57 9.46 3.97
N ALA A 16 9.45 8.83 3.58
CA ALA A 16 8.73 7.91 4.45
C ALA A 16 9.58 6.70 4.83
N GLU A 17 9.65 6.37 6.12
CA GLU A 17 10.32 5.16 6.62
C GLU A 17 9.38 3.95 6.76
N LEU A 18 8.06 4.18 6.84
CA LEU A 18 7.01 3.16 6.88
C LEU A 18 5.73 3.69 6.22
N ASN A 19 5.09 2.89 5.37
CA ASN A 19 3.74 3.18 4.90
C ASN A 19 2.69 2.47 5.77
N VAL A 20 1.62 3.20 6.09
CA VAL A 20 0.43 2.64 6.75
C VAL A 20 -0.75 2.77 5.79
N MET A 21 -1.33 1.63 5.41
CA MET A 21 -2.42 1.55 4.41
C MET A 21 -3.70 1.06 5.09
N PRO A 22 -4.47 1.96 5.73
CA PRO A 22 -5.65 1.58 6.50
C PRO A 22 -6.84 1.16 5.63
N PHE A 23 -6.94 1.70 4.40
CA PHE A 23 -7.97 1.30 3.44
C PHE A 23 -7.55 1.72 2.02
N CYS A 24 -7.01 0.76 1.25
CA CYS A 24 -6.65 0.96 -0.15
C CYS A 24 -7.42 -0.03 -1.02
N SER A 25 -8.36 0.46 -1.83
CA SER A 25 -9.16 -0.36 -2.74
C SER A 25 -8.47 -0.60 -4.09
N GLN A 26 -7.46 0.20 -4.41
CA GLN A 26 -6.69 0.13 -5.64
C GLN A 26 -5.28 -0.40 -5.39
N PHE A 27 -4.72 -1.03 -6.41
CA PHE A 27 -3.32 -1.47 -6.37
C PHE A 27 -2.37 -0.29 -6.38
N ILE A 28 -1.52 -0.21 -5.36
CA ILE A 28 -0.41 0.74 -5.29
C ILE A 28 0.81 0.13 -5.99
N PRO A 29 1.56 0.88 -6.81
CA PRO A 29 2.79 0.39 -7.44
C PRO A 29 3.82 -0.15 -6.45
N MET A 30 4.51 -1.24 -6.82
CA MET A 30 5.53 -1.86 -5.94
C MET A 30 6.69 -0.93 -5.60
N ASN A 31 7.08 -0.05 -6.52
CA ASN A 31 8.12 0.96 -6.26
C ASN A 31 7.69 2.04 -5.23
N VAL A 32 6.42 2.09 -4.84
CA VAL A 32 5.93 2.87 -3.71
C VAL A 32 5.85 1.98 -2.47
N ILE A 33 5.28 0.77 -2.59
CA ILE A 33 5.14 -0.21 -1.49
C ILE A 33 6.49 -0.56 -0.84
N ASP A 34 7.51 -0.78 -1.66
CA ASP A 34 8.83 -1.26 -1.23
C ASP A 34 9.83 -0.13 -0.95
N SER A 35 9.44 1.13 -1.20
CA SER A 35 10.34 2.27 -1.04
C SER A 35 10.74 2.60 0.40
N PRO A 36 9.84 2.53 1.41
CA PRO A 36 10.22 2.84 2.78
C PRO A 36 11.13 1.76 3.35
N LYS A 37 12.06 2.15 4.21
CA LYS A 37 12.98 1.24 4.90
C LYS A 37 12.28 0.07 5.61
N HIS A 38 11.11 0.32 6.19
CA HIS A 38 10.31 -0.68 6.91
C HIS A 38 9.15 -1.24 6.06
N GLY A 39 9.11 -0.94 4.76
CA GLY A 39 8.09 -1.40 3.84
C GLY A 39 6.72 -0.76 4.10
N SER A 40 5.66 -1.54 3.83
CA SER A 40 4.27 -1.11 3.97
C SER A 40 3.46 -2.12 4.78
N ILE A 41 2.60 -1.63 5.67
CA ILE A 41 1.62 -2.44 6.39
C ILE A 41 0.20 -2.11 5.93
N ILE A 42 -0.64 -3.14 5.80
CA ILE A 42 -2.02 -3.02 5.30
C ILE A 42 -2.97 -3.52 6.38
N TYR A 43 -3.97 -2.70 6.71
CA TYR A 43 -5.09 -3.17 7.50
C TYR A 43 -5.99 -4.07 6.64
N HIS A 44 -6.35 -5.24 7.17
CA HIS A 44 -7.32 -6.13 6.57
C HIS A 44 -8.36 -6.50 7.64
N PRO A 45 -9.66 -6.28 7.43
CA PRO A 45 -10.70 -6.49 8.46
C PRO A 45 -11.10 -7.98 8.56
N SER A 46 -10.13 -8.88 8.71
CA SER A 46 -10.37 -10.31 8.93
C SER A 46 -9.14 -11.01 9.55
N ILE A 47 -9.34 -12.25 9.99
CA ILE A 47 -8.24 -13.13 10.40
C ILE A 47 -7.65 -13.78 9.16
N LEU A 48 -6.60 -13.19 8.60
CA LEU A 48 -5.86 -13.77 7.49
C LEU A 48 -5.30 -15.17 7.85
N PRO A 49 -5.24 -16.12 6.89
CA PRO A 49 -5.52 -15.94 5.47
C PRO A 49 -7.01 -16.04 5.08
N LYS A 50 -7.95 -16.14 6.04
CA LYS A 50 -9.39 -16.22 5.74
C LYS A 50 -9.95 -14.85 5.29
N HIS A 51 -11.00 -14.89 4.46
CA HIS A 51 -11.72 -13.71 3.97
C HIS A 51 -10.82 -12.65 3.31
N ARG A 52 -9.87 -13.09 2.46
CA ARG A 52 -9.14 -12.16 1.57
C ARG A 52 -10.12 -11.47 0.60
N GLY A 53 -9.70 -10.34 0.05
CA GLY A 53 -10.47 -9.58 -0.92
C GLY A 53 -11.15 -8.34 -0.33
N ALA A 54 -11.84 -7.59 -1.20
CA ALA A 54 -12.33 -6.24 -0.89
C ALA A 54 -13.58 -6.22 0.02
N SER A 55 -14.26 -7.35 0.18
CA SER A 55 -15.52 -7.46 0.93
C SER A 55 -15.39 -8.46 2.09
N ALA A 56 -14.29 -8.37 2.84
CA ALA A 56 -13.93 -9.35 3.88
C ALA A 56 -14.88 -9.42 5.08
N ILE A 57 -15.71 -8.38 5.28
CA ILE A 57 -16.68 -8.29 6.37
C ILE A 57 -18.03 -8.95 6.01
N ASN A 58 -18.41 -8.93 4.73
CA ASN A 58 -19.73 -9.38 4.26
C ASN A 58 -19.80 -10.90 4.03
#